data_AF-A0A4Y2PCP1-F1
#
_entry.id   AF-A0A4Y2PCP1-F1
#
_cell.length_a   1.000
_cell.length_b   1.000
_cell.length_c   1.000
_cell.angle_alpha   90.00
_cell.angle_beta   90.00
_cell.angle_gamma   90.00
#
_symmetry.space_group_name_H-M   'P 1'
#
loop_
_entity.id
_entity.type
_entity.pdbx_description
1 polymer ?
#
loop_
_entity_poly.entity_id
_entity_poly.type
_entity_poly.pdbx_seq_one_letter_code
_entity_poly.pdbx_strand_id
1 'polypeptide(L)'
;MFSVIDRLKKEIERRFFNDNKIMMLGIKALVPESTTFLKTEDIVAFGRLYRSKLQDLKIELENMRRVFARKPDASKAKTLLQLQQCISRVADAFYEMNRLIKIACTLPVSTCACERSFSTLPIVKNYMRTTMVQNRFQSLMILGVHSSRSRKLDLHNIVEKFDTSYPKSRIQLH
;
A
#
# COMPACT_ATOMS: atom_id res chain seq x y z
N MET A 1 -22.38 -29.64 -0.02
CA MET A 1 -22.51 -28.34 0.70
C MET A 1 -21.27 -28.02 1.54
N PHE A 2 -20.66 -29.00 2.23
CA PHE A 2 -19.45 -28.81 3.05
C PHE A 2 -18.18 -28.44 2.25
N SER A 3 -17.98 -28.97 1.04
CA SER A 3 -16.79 -28.71 0.22
C SER A 3 -16.57 -27.24 -0.14
N VAL A 4 -17.65 -26.44 -0.26
CA VAL A 4 -17.56 -25.00 -0.52
C VAL A 4 -17.10 -24.25 0.72
N ILE A 5 -17.63 -24.62 1.90
CA ILE A 5 -17.24 -24.05 3.18
C ILE A 5 -15.79 -24.39 3.51
N ASP A 6 -15.38 -25.64 3.29
CA ASP A 6 -13.99 -26.08 3.50
C ASP A 6 -13.03 -25.36 2.56
N ARG A 7 -13.42 -25.14 1.30
CA ARG A 7 -12.61 -24.38 0.34
C ARG A 7 -12.52 -22.91 0.73
N LEU A 8 -13.61 -22.31 1.21
CA LEU A 8 -13.63 -20.93 1.67
C LEU A 8 -12.77 -20.76 2.93
N LYS A 9 -12.89 -21.68 3.89
CA LYS A 9 -12.07 -21.72 5.09
C LYS A 9 -10.58 -21.86 4.74
N LYS A 10 -10.24 -22.80 3.85
CA LYS A 10 -8.86 -23.01 3.36
C LYS A 10 -8.30 -21.76 2.66
N GLU A 11 -9.11 -21.06 1.86
CA GLU A 11 -8.68 -19.81 1.23
C GLU A 11 -8.51 -18.65 2.22
N ILE A 12 -9.37 -18.55 3.24
CA ILE A 12 -9.21 -17.57 4.32
C ILE A 12 -7.92 -17.85 5.10
N GLU A 13 -7.69 -19.11 5.49
CA GLU A 13 -6.49 -19.51 6.20
C GLU A 13 -5.23 -19.25 5.35
N ARG A 14 -5.26 -19.64 4.07
CA ARG A 14 -4.16 -19.38 3.12
C ARG A 14 -3.86 -17.88 2.99
N ARG A 15 -4.89 -17.03 2.99
CA ARG A 15 -4.74 -15.58 2.80
C ARG A 15 -4.39 -14.81 4.06
N PHE A 16 -4.80 -15.24 5.24
CA PHE A 16 -4.70 -14.40 6.45
C PHE A 16 -3.87 -15.00 7.58
N PHE A 17 -3.49 -16.28 7.53
CA PHE A 17 -2.90 -16.94 8.70
C PHE A 17 -1.36 -16.98 8.72
N ASN A 18 -0.70 -16.76 7.57
CA ASN A 18 0.76 -16.78 7.42
C ASN A 18 1.35 -15.36 7.59
N ASP A 19 2.26 -14.94 6.70
CA ASP A 19 2.94 -13.63 6.76
C ASP A 19 1.97 -12.45 6.79
N ASN A 20 0.81 -12.58 6.16
CA ASN A 20 -0.24 -11.56 6.20
C ASN A 20 -0.76 -11.31 7.63
N LYS A 21 -0.82 -12.34 8.48
CA LYS A 21 -1.13 -12.19 9.91
C LYS A 21 -0.09 -11.34 10.61
N ILE A 22 1.19 -11.65 10.36
CA ILE A 22 2.33 -10.94 10.95
C ILE A 22 2.33 -9.48 10.49
N MET A 23 2.04 -9.22 9.21
CA MET A 23 1.89 -7.87 8.68
C MET A 23 0.73 -7.12 9.33
N MET A 24 -0.45 -7.73 9.42
CA MET A 24 -1.62 -7.10 10.05
C MET A 24 -1.38 -6.78 11.53
N LEU A 25 -0.81 -7.72 12.28
CA LEU A 25 -0.47 -7.52 13.70
C LEU A 25 0.64 -6.48 13.88
N GLY A 26 1.68 -6.51 13.04
CA GLY A 26 2.75 -5.52 13.05
C GLY A 26 2.23 -4.11 12.78
N ILE A 27 1.37 -3.94 11.78
CA ILE A 27 0.77 -2.64 11.46
C ILE A 27 -0.17 -2.19 12.58
N LYS A 28 -0.97 -3.12 13.14
CA LYS A 28 -1.79 -2.86 14.31
C LYS A 28 -0.95 -2.41 15.52
N ALA A 29 0.26 -2.95 15.70
CA ALA A 29 1.17 -2.56 16.78
C ALA A 29 1.85 -1.20 16.54
N LEU A 30 1.86 -0.70 15.30
CA LEU A 30 2.38 0.63 14.94
C LEU A 30 1.31 1.74 14.99
N VAL A 31 0.03 1.41 15.18
CA VAL A 31 -1.06 2.40 15.28
C VAL A 31 -1.25 2.83 16.74
N PRO A 32 -1.13 4.13 17.08
CA PRO A 32 -1.23 4.57 18.48
C PRO A 32 -2.59 4.34 19.16
N GLU A 33 -3.70 4.39 18.41
CA GLU A 33 -5.05 4.08 18.94
C GLU A 33 -5.28 2.58 19.19
N SER A 34 -4.34 1.73 18.79
CA SER A 34 -4.50 0.30 18.89
C SER A 34 -4.29 -0.22 20.31
N THR A 35 -5.09 -1.22 20.70
CA THR A 35 -4.94 -1.91 21.99
C THR A 35 -3.60 -2.65 22.16
N THR A 36 -2.86 -2.87 21.08
CA THR A 36 -1.56 -3.56 21.06
C THR A 36 -0.41 -2.63 20.64
N PHE A 37 -0.57 -1.31 20.82
CA PHE A 37 0.46 -0.32 20.45
C PHE A 37 1.81 -0.63 21.11
N LEU A 38 2.88 -0.59 20.30
CA LEU A 38 4.27 -0.87 20.71
C LEU A 38 4.50 -2.26 21.33
N LYS A 39 3.68 -3.26 20.98
CA LYS A 39 3.92 -4.65 21.40
C LYS A 39 5.20 -5.20 20.75
N THR A 40 6.20 -5.51 21.58
CA THR A 40 7.53 -5.92 21.14
C THR A 40 7.51 -7.18 20.27
N GLU A 41 6.70 -8.17 20.61
CA GLU A 41 6.59 -9.43 19.86
C GLU A 41 6.16 -9.20 18.41
N ASP A 42 5.11 -8.40 18.21
CA ASP A 42 4.51 -8.16 16.91
C ASP A 42 5.42 -7.30 16.03
N ILE A 43 6.07 -6.28 16.61
CA ILE A 43 7.03 -5.41 15.89
C ILE A 43 8.30 -6.18 15.53
N VAL A 44 8.80 -7.04 16.42
CA VAL A 44 9.97 -7.89 16.12
C VAL A 44 9.64 -8.91 15.03
N ALA A 45 8.46 -9.52 15.05
CA ALA A 45 8.00 -10.43 14.01
C ALA A 45 7.87 -9.71 12.66
N PHE A 46 7.30 -8.50 12.65
CA PHE A 46 7.21 -7.65 11.47
C PHE A 46 8.60 -7.21 10.97
N GLY A 47 9.49 -6.82 11.88
CA GLY A 47 10.88 -6.48 11.59
C GLY A 47 11.65 -7.61 10.94
N ARG A 48 11.45 -8.85 11.42
CA ARG A 48 12.05 -10.07 10.84
C ARG A 48 11.60 -10.29 9.41
N LEU A 49 10.31 -10.08 9.10
CA LEU A 49 9.76 -10.23 7.75
C LEU A 49 10.44 -9.29 6.75
N TYR A 50 10.73 -8.05 7.16
CA TYR A 50 11.37 -7.03 6.32
C TYR A 50 12.90 -6.93 6.48
N ARG A 51 13.53 -7.98 7.04
CA ARG A 51 14.98 -8.09 7.24
C ARG A 51 15.59 -6.89 7.99
N SER A 52 14.90 -6.39 9.00
CA SER A 52 15.34 -5.28 9.85
C SER A 52 16.34 -5.76 10.89
N LYS A 53 17.25 -4.88 11.33
CA LYS A 53 18.22 -5.22 12.37
C LYS A 53 17.52 -5.33 13.73
N LEU A 54 17.37 -6.54 14.24
CA LEU A 54 16.57 -6.82 15.44
C LEU A 54 17.14 -6.19 16.72
N GLN A 55 18.46 -6.00 16.81
CA GLN A 55 19.09 -5.38 17.97
C GLN A 55 18.76 -3.88 18.02
N ASP A 56 19.02 -3.17 16.93
CA ASP A 56 18.71 -1.74 16.77
C ASP A 56 17.20 -1.49 16.94
N LEU A 57 16.36 -2.32 16.32
CA LEU A 57 14.90 -2.23 16.44
C LEU A 57 14.40 -2.33 17.88
N LYS A 58 14.95 -3.25 18.69
CA LYS A 58 14.56 -3.40 20.10
C LYS A 58 14.95 -2.18 20.93
N ILE A 59 16.14 -1.64 20.69
CA ILE A 59 16.64 -0.45 21.39
C ILE A 59 15.78 0.77 21.02
N GLU A 60 15.52 0.97 19.73
CA GLU A 60 14.66 2.03 19.21
C GLU A 60 13.24 1.93 19.77
N LEU A 61 12.68 0.73 19.88
CA LEU A 61 11.35 0.50 20.45
C LEU A 61 11.28 0.91 21.92
N GLU A 62 12.27 0.51 22.74
CA GLU A 62 12.33 0.92 24.15
C GLU A 62 12.50 2.43 24.30
N ASN A 63 13.34 3.04 23.47
CA ASN A 63 13.50 4.50 23.45
C ASN A 63 12.21 5.21 23.03
N MET A 64 11.49 4.68 22.05
CA MET A 64 10.20 5.21 21.61
C MET A 64 9.19 5.14 22.76
N ARG A 65 9.07 4.00 23.46
CA ARG A 65 8.19 3.87 24.64
C ARG A 65 8.48 4.93 25.70
N ARG A 66 9.77 5.19 25.97
CA ARG A 66 10.20 6.23 26.92
C ARG A 66 9.85 7.64 26.43
N VAL A 67 10.00 7.93 25.14
CA VAL A 67 9.65 9.23 24.55
C VAL A 67 8.14 9.47 24.65
N PHE A 68 7.32 8.48 24.33
CA PHE A 68 5.86 8.56 24.47
C PHE A 68 5.43 8.71 25.93
N ALA A 69 6.11 8.07 26.88
CA ALA A 69 5.85 8.24 28.31
C ALA A 69 6.21 9.65 28.83
N ARG A 70 7.24 10.29 28.25
CA ARG A 70 7.71 11.63 28.66
C ARG A 70 6.95 12.78 28.01
N LYS A 71 6.42 12.59 26.79
CA LYS A 71 5.67 13.61 26.04
C LYS A 71 4.32 13.07 25.61
N PRO A 72 3.25 13.24 26.41
CA PRO A 72 1.91 12.80 26.05
C PRO A 72 1.34 13.55 24.84
N ASP A 73 1.90 14.70 24.45
CA ASP A 73 1.47 15.40 23.23
C ASP A 73 1.80 14.63 21.94
N ALA A 74 2.85 13.80 21.93
CA ALA A 74 3.11 12.88 20.81
C ALA A 74 2.08 11.74 20.76
N SER A 75 1.42 11.44 21.89
CA SER A 75 0.32 10.48 22.02
C SER A 75 -0.99 10.96 21.38
N LYS A 76 -1.06 12.21 20.89
CA LYS A 76 -2.23 12.71 20.13
C LYS A 76 -2.26 12.23 18.68
N ALA A 77 -1.20 11.60 18.17
CA ALA A 77 -1.20 11.03 16.84
C ALA A 77 -2.21 9.87 16.78
N LYS A 78 -3.34 10.05 16.09
CA LYS A 78 -4.40 9.03 15.97
C LYS A 78 -4.13 8.02 14.86
N THR A 79 -3.47 8.48 13.79
CA THR A 79 -3.26 7.71 12.57
C THR A 79 -1.79 7.36 12.37
N LEU A 80 -1.53 6.21 11.73
CA LEU A 80 -0.18 5.79 11.32
C LEU A 80 0.57 6.88 10.53
N LEU A 81 -0.14 7.65 9.69
CA LEU A 81 0.43 8.75 8.93
C LEU A 81 0.91 9.91 9.83
N GLN A 82 0.16 10.24 10.87
CA GLN A 82 0.57 11.27 11.83
C GLN A 82 1.78 10.81 12.63
N LEU A 83 1.81 9.53 13.02
CA LEU A 83 2.97 8.93 13.65
C LEU A 83 4.21 9.00 12.74
N GLN A 84 4.04 8.68 11.44
CA GLN A 84 5.10 8.76 10.45
C GLN A 84 5.64 10.19 10.27
N GLN A 85 4.79 11.21 10.32
CA GLN A 85 5.19 12.62 10.28
C GLN A 85 5.94 13.08 11.54
N CYS A 86 5.63 12.51 12.70
CA CYS A 86 6.34 12.81 13.94
C CYS A 86 7.74 12.17 13.94
N ILE A 87 7.84 10.91 13.53
CA ILE A 87 9.09 10.15 13.54
C ILE A 87 10.02 10.58 12.40
N SER A 88 9.47 11.04 11.27
CA SER A 88 10.30 11.55 10.17
C SER A 88 11.17 12.76 10.57
N ARG A 89 10.74 13.54 11.57
CA ARG A 89 11.53 14.65 12.14
C ARG A 89 12.73 14.19 12.98
N VAL A 90 12.71 12.93 13.42
CA VAL A 90 13.75 12.32 14.24
C VAL A 90 14.25 11.03 13.58
N ALA A 91 14.25 11.01 12.23
CA ALA A 91 14.52 9.83 11.43
C ALA A 91 15.90 9.20 11.71
N ASP A 92 16.88 10.02 12.07
CA ASP A 92 18.25 9.58 12.35
C ASP A 92 18.37 8.83 13.68
N ALA A 93 17.50 9.11 14.67
CA ALA A 93 17.50 8.44 15.96
C ALA A 93 16.65 7.16 16.00
N PHE A 94 15.74 7.00 15.03
CA PHE A 94 14.77 5.89 14.95
C PHE A 94 14.72 5.33 13.53
N TYR A 95 15.87 4.90 13.01
CA TYR A 95 16.02 4.52 11.61
C TYR A 95 15.20 3.27 11.26
N GLU A 96 15.32 2.20 12.04
CA GLU A 96 14.62 0.93 11.78
C GLU A 96 13.10 1.08 11.98
N MET A 97 12.68 1.79 13.02
CA MET A 97 11.27 2.09 13.27
C MET A 97 10.67 2.97 12.17
N ASN A 98 11.36 4.02 11.74
CA ASN A 98 10.91 4.88 10.65
C ASN A 98 10.78 4.09 9.34
N ARG A 99 11.74 3.20 9.06
CA ARG A 99 11.69 2.32 7.88
C ARG A 99 10.48 1.38 7.93
N LEU A 100 10.23 0.74 9.06
CA LEU A 100 9.06 -0.15 9.23
C LEU A 100 7.74 0.60 9.12
N ILE A 101 7.65 1.81 9.67
CA ILE A 101 6.43 2.64 9.58
C ILE A 101 6.19 3.10 8.14
N LYS A 102 7.24 3.47 7.40
CA LYS A 102 7.11 3.78 5.96
C LYS A 102 6.61 2.57 5.18
N ILE A 103 7.18 1.39 5.45
CA ILE A 103 6.72 0.14 4.84
C ILE A 103 5.23 -0.08 5.18
N ALA A 104 4.85 0.02 6.45
CA ALA A 104 3.46 -0.09 6.89
C ALA A 104 2.50 0.89 6.18
N CYS A 105 2.91 2.15 5.97
CA CYS A 105 2.13 3.13 5.22
C CYS A 105 1.98 2.80 3.73
N THR A 106 2.97 2.10 3.14
CA THR A 106 2.95 1.70 1.72
C THR A 106 2.29 0.35 1.49
N LEU A 107 2.17 -0.49 2.52
CA LEU A 107 1.55 -1.79 2.40
C LEU A 107 0.05 -1.62 2.15
N PRO A 108 -0.48 -2.19 1.05
CA PRO A 108 -1.92 -2.31 0.88
C PRO A 108 -2.41 -3.40 1.82
N VAL A 109 -2.61 -3.07 3.10
CA VAL A 109 -3.24 -3.98 4.06
C VAL A 109 -4.71 -4.20 3.69
N SER A 110 -5.30 -3.22 3.01
CA SER A 110 -6.65 -3.28 2.46
C SER A 110 -6.63 -3.44 0.95
N THR A 111 -7.70 -4.06 0.45
CA THR A 111 -8.07 -4.27 -0.94
C THR A 111 -8.27 -2.99 -1.74
N CYS A 112 -7.93 -1.79 -1.25
CA CYS A 112 -8.28 -0.52 -1.89
C CYS A 112 -7.73 -0.38 -3.33
N ALA A 113 -6.55 -0.93 -3.63
CA ALA A 113 -6.03 -0.96 -5.01
C ALA A 113 -6.88 -1.90 -5.90
N CYS A 114 -7.30 -3.03 -5.35
CA CYS A 114 -8.23 -3.95 -6.01
C CYS A 114 -9.60 -3.30 -6.17
N GLU A 115 -10.15 -2.64 -5.16
CA GLU A 115 -11.44 -1.94 -5.19
C GLU A 115 -11.45 -0.83 -6.23
N ARG A 116 -10.39 -0.01 -6.30
CA ARG A 116 -10.25 1.02 -7.34
C ARG A 116 -10.18 0.40 -8.74
N SER A 117 -9.49 -0.72 -8.88
CA SER A 117 -9.43 -1.45 -10.15
C SER A 117 -10.79 -2.05 -10.51
N PHE A 118 -11.48 -2.69 -9.56
CA PHE A 118 -12.78 -3.30 -9.77
C PHE A 118 -13.89 -2.27 -10.00
N SER A 119 -13.82 -1.07 -9.40
CA SER A 119 -14.76 0.01 -9.68
C SER A 119 -14.56 0.63 -11.07
N THR A 120 -13.32 0.64 -11.56
CA THR A 120 -12.99 1.11 -12.91
C THR A 120 -13.28 0.06 -13.99
N LEU A 121 -13.22 -1.23 -13.62
CA LEU A 121 -13.42 -2.35 -14.51
C LEU A 121 -14.71 -2.29 -15.36
N PRO A 122 -15.91 -2.05 -14.80
CA PRO A 122 -17.14 -1.96 -15.59
C PRO A 122 -17.17 -0.76 -16.55
N ILE A 123 -16.37 0.28 -16.30
CA ILE A 123 -16.26 1.45 -17.19
C ILE A 123 -15.43 1.10 -18.43
N VAL A 124 -14.32 0.38 -18.23
CA VAL A 124 -13.41 -0.02 -19.32
C VAL A 124 -14.00 -1.19 -20.11
N LYS A 125 -14.45 -2.24 -19.40
CA LYS A 125 -15.04 -3.46 -19.94
C LYS A 125 -16.51 -3.53 -19.55
N ASN A 126 -17.35 -2.98 -20.42
CA ASN A 126 -18.80 -3.03 -20.30
C ASN A 126 -19.40 -4.14 -21.19
N TYR A 127 -20.68 -4.45 -20.99
CA TYR A 127 -21.38 -5.53 -21.67
C TYR A 127 -21.30 -5.46 -23.21
N MET A 128 -21.30 -4.25 -23.77
CA MET A 128 -21.27 -4.04 -25.22
C MET A 128 -19.87 -4.18 -25.84
N ARG A 129 -18.80 -4.18 -25.03
CA ARG A 129 -17.40 -4.25 -25.48
C ARG A 129 -16.82 -5.65 -25.29
N THR A 130 -17.34 -6.62 -26.02
CA THR A 130 -16.96 -8.04 -25.89
C THR A 130 -15.68 -8.43 -26.64
N THR A 131 -15.25 -7.65 -27.64
CA THR A 131 -14.15 -8.00 -28.57
C THR A 131 -12.80 -7.32 -28.26
N MET A 132 -12.59 -6.79 -27.06
CA MET A 132 -11.37 -6.05 -26.71
C MET A 132 -10.16 -6.97 -26.47
N VAL A 133 -9.03 -6.66 -27.14
CA VAL A 133 -7.73 -7.34 -26.92
C VAL A 133 -7.14 -7.02 -25.54
N GLN A 134 -6.51 -8.01 -24.91
CA GLN A 134 -5.97 -7.90 -23.55
C GLN A 134 -4.98 -6.73 -23.36
N ASN A 135 -4.09 -6.49 -24.33
CA ASN A 135 -3.11 -5.38 -24.25
C ASN A 135 -3.80 -4.00 -24.19
N ARG A 136 -4.86 -3.81 -24.99
CA ARG A 136 -5.66 -2.59 -24.97
C ARG A 136 -6.41 -2.45 -23.65
N PHE A 137 -6.98 -3.55 -23.14
CA PHE A 137 -7.67 -3.57 -21.85
C PHE A 137 -6.75 -3.16 -20.70
N GLN A 138 -5.56 -3.77 -20.60
CA GLN A 138 -4.58 -3.44 -19.56
C GLN A 138 -4.16 -1.96 -19.62
N SER A 139 -3.88 -1.45 -20.83
CA SER A 139 -3.50 -0.04 -21.03
C SER A 139 -4.60 0.93 -20.57
N LEU A 140 -5.86 0.65 -20.93
CA LEU A 140 -7.00 1.47 -20.52
C LEU A 140 -7.28 1.37 -19.01
N MET A 141 -7.09 0.20 -18.41
CA MET A 141 -7.24 0.03 -16.96
C MET A 141 -6.24 0.89 -16.19
N ILE A 142 -4.98 0.96 -16.63
CA ILE A 142 -3.96 1.83 -16.02
C ILE A 142 -4.41 3.30 -16.11
N LEU A 143 -4.86 3.74 -17.29
CA LEU A 143 -5.33 5.11 -17.49
C LEU A 143 -6.56 5.45 -16.63
N GLY A 144 -7.49 4.50 -16.47
CA GLY A 144 -8.71 4.66 -15.68
C GLY A 144 -8.44 4.69 -14.16
N VAL A 145 -7.67 3.73 -13.66
CA VAL A 145 -7.29 3.65 -12.23
C VAL A 145 -6.52 4.88 -11.79
N HIS A 146 -5.70 5.44 -12.68
CA HIS A 146 -4.95 6.68 -12.46
C HIS A 146 -5.58 7.89 -13.17
N SER A 147 -6.89 7.91 -13.37
CA SER A 147 -7.58 8.96 -14.15
C SER A 147 -7.27 10.39 -13.71
N SER A 148 -7.06 10.64 -12.42
CA SER A 148 -6.66 11.97 -11.90
C SER A 148 -5.28 12.42 -12.39
N ARG A 149 -4.35 11.48 -12.61
CA ARG A 149 -3.04 11.75 -13.20
C ARG A 149 -3.11 11.76 -14.72
N SER A 150 -3.86 10.85 -15.31
CA SER A 150 -4.06 10.76 -16.76
C SER A 150 -4.66 12.03 -17.34
N ARG A 151 -5.60 12.69 -16.62
CA ARG A 151 -6.18 13.98 -17.03
C ARG A 151 -5.20 15.15 -17.03
N LYS A 152 -4.06 15.03 -16.34
CA LYS A 152 -3.01 16.06 -16.30
C LYS A 152 -1.96 15.86 -17.38
N LEU A 153 -2.06 14.80 -18.17
CA LEU A 153 -1.14 14.57 -19.28
C LEU A 153 -1.43 15.55 -20.40
N ASP A 154 -0.38 16.12 -20.96
CA ASP A 154 -0.46 16.95 -22.14
C ASP A 154 -0.64 16.07 -23.38
N LEU A 155 -1.83 16.13 -23.96
CA LEU A 155 -2.18 15.37 -25.15
C LEU A 155 -1.35 15.81 -26.36
N HIS A 156 -0.96 17.09 -26.44
CA HIS A 156 -0.19 17.59 -27.57
C HIS A 156 1.21 16.95 -27.61
N ASN A 157 1.89 16.95 -26.46
CA ASN A 157 3.18 16.28 -26.31
C ASN A 157 3.11 14.77 -26.59
N ILE A 158 2.01 14.11 -26.20
CA ILE A 158 1.81 12.68 -26.48
C ILE A 158 1.69 12.44 -27.99
N VAL A 159 0.92 13.27 -28.70
CA VAL A 159 0.74 13.15 -30.15
C VAL A 159 2.07 13.39 -30.87
N GLU A 160 2.81 14.43 -30.51
CA GLU A 160 4.13 14.72 -31.09
C GLU A 160 5.12 13.55 -30.90
N LYS A 161 5.17 12.98 -29.69
CA LYS A 161 6.00 11.81 -29.41
C LYS A 161 5.56 10.58 -30.18
N PHE A 162 4.25 10.39 -30.35
CA PHE A 162 3.72 9.28 -31.12
C PHE A 162 4.07 9.40 -32.60
N ASP A 163 3.94 10.60 -33.18
CA ASP A 163 4.30 10.87 -34.59
C ASP A 163 5.80 10.67 -34.83
N THR A 164 6.64 11.14 -33.91
CA THR A 164 8.10 10.93 -33.96
C THR A 164 8.47 9.44 -33.85
N SER A 165 7.77 8.69 -33.00
CA SER A 165 8.07 7.26 -32.77
C SER A 165 7.50 6.35 -33.85
N TYR A 166 6.45 6.76 -34.54
CA TYR A 166 5.74 5.99 -35.56
C TYR A 166 5.46 6.81 -36.82
N PRO A 167 6.50 7.22 -37.58
CA PRO A 167 6.39 8.16 -38.70
C PRO A 167 5.55 7.67 -39.89
N LYS A 168 5.13 6.40 -39.90
CA LYS A 168 4.30 5.79 -40.96
C LYS A 168 2.81 5.68 -40.59
N SER A 169 2.42 6.06 -39.38
CA SER A 169 1.06 5.90 -38.85
C SER A 169 0.31 7.23 -38.86
N ARG A 170 0.15 7.87 -40.03
CA ARG A 170 -0.53 9.17 -40.14
C ARG A 170 -2.03 9.03 -39.85
N ILE A 171 -2.42 9.30 -38.62
CA ILE A 171 -3.79 9.70 -38.28
C ILE A 171 -3.73 11.21 -38.06
N GLN A 172 -4.01 11.99 -39.11
CA GLN A 172 -4.15 13.44 -38.99
C GLN A 172 -5.50 13.74 -38.35
N LEU A 173 -5.48 14.20 -37.11
CA LEU A 173 -6.66 14.79 -36.47
C LEU A 173 -6.65 16.29 -36.77
N HIS A 174 -7.55 16.70 -37.66
CA HIS A 174 -7.88 18.10 -37.92
C HIS A 174 -8.62 18.73 -36.75
#